data_AF-K2EK98-F1
#
_entry.id   AF-K2EK98-F1
#
_cell.length_a   1.000
_cell.length_b   1.000
_cell.length_c   1.000
_cell.angle_alpha   90.00
_cell.angle_beta   90.00
_cell.angle_gamma   90.00
#
_symmetry.space_group_name_H-M   'P 1'
#
loop_
_entity.id
_entity.type
_entity.pdbx_description
1 polymer ?
#
loop_
_entity_poly.entity_id
_entity_poly.type
_entity_poly.pdbx_seq_one_letter_code
_entity_poly.pdbx_strand_id
1 'polypeptide(L)' 'MCFNCGCGIPDDNMGKSDLKGASLTEVSFEDMAKEWGMTIEETKENVCKLLKKQLEQKIN' A
#
# COMPACT_ATOMS: atom_id res chain seq x y z
N MET A 1 3.94 -1.36 5.11
CA MET A 1 4.85 -2.53 5.04
C MET A 1 5.72 -2.29 3.81
N CYS A 2 7.01 -2.59 3.75
CA CYS A 2 7.67 -2.74 2.44
C CYS A 2 7.09 -4.01 1.79
N PHE A 3 5.83 -3.94 1.35
CA PHE A 3 5.06 -5.03 0.75
C PHE A 3 5.73 -5.51 -0.54
N ASN A 4 6.61 -4.69 -1.12
CA ASN A 4 7.43 -5.03 -2.28
C ASN A 4 8.60 -5.96 -1.94
N CYS A 5 9.18 -5.87 -0.74
CA CYS A 5 10.33 -6.69 -0.32
C CYS A 5 9.91 -7.91 0.51
N GLY A 6 8.70 -7.92 1.07
CA GLY A 6 8.20 -9.01 1.92
C GLY A 6 8.82 -9.05 3.33
N CYS A 7 9.59 -8.04 3.73
CA CYS A 7 10.25 -7.99 5.05
C CYS A 7 9.30 -7.67 6.22
N GLY A 8 8.06 -7.26 5.93
CA GLY A 8 7.06 -7.00 6.97
C GLY A 8 7.19 -5.65 7.68
N ILE A 9 8.17 -4.81 7.35
CA ILE A 9 8.46 -3.55 8.08
C ILE A 9 7.79 -2.36 7.38
N PRO A 10 6.85 -1.64 8.02
CA PRO A 10 6.09 -0.57 7.35
C PRO A 10 6.79 0.71 7.00
N ASP A 11 7.81 1.04 7.78
CA ASP A 11 8.47 2.34 7.72
C ASP A 11 9.88 2.25 7.12
N ASP A 12 10.22 1.09 6.55
CA ASP A 12 11.52 0.82 5.96
C ASP A 12 11.39 0.65 4.44
N ASN A 13 11.92 1.60 3.68
CA ASN A 13 11.95 1.54 2.21
C ASN A 13 13.10 0.65 1.68
N MET A 14 13.86 -0.04 2.56
CA MET A 14 14.98 -0.91 2.23
C MET A 14 16.06 -0.21 1.37
N GLY A 15 16.28 1.09 1.60
CA GLY A 15 17.23 1.90 0.84
C GLY A 15 16.78 2.21 -0.60
N LYS A 16 15.51 1.96 -0.93
CA LYS A 16 14.90 2.44 -2.19
C LYS A 16 14.49 3.89 -2.02
N SER A 17 14.58 4.65 -3.11
CA SER A 17 14.15 6.05 -3.13
C SER A 17 12.69 6.17 -2.70
N ASP A 18 12.36 7.22 -1.93
CA ASP A 18 10.98 7.61 -1.56
C ASP A 18 10.16 8.15 -2.76
N LEU A 19 10.55 7.80 -3.98
CA LEU A 19 9.76 8.06 -5.17
C LEU A 19 8.38 7.43 -4.98
N LYS A 20 7.33 8.24 -5.13
CA LYS A 20 5.95 7.80 -5.03
C LYS A 20 5.71 6.58 -5.93
N GLY A 21 5.34 5.46 -5.32
CA GLY A 21 5.09 4.19 -6.01
C GLY A 21 6.25 3.20 -6.03
N ALA A 22 7.46 3.55 -5.55
CA ALA A 22 8.58 2.61 -5.45
C ALA A 22 8.39 1.57 -4.33
N SER A 23 7.61 1.91 -3.29
CA SER A 23 7.27 1.03 -2.17
C SER A 23 5.92 1.43 -1.58
N LEU A 24 5.12 0.45 -1.14
CA LEU A 24 3.81 0.69 -0.51
C LEU A 24 3.97 0.94 1.00
N THR A 25 4.44 2.12 1.38
CA THR A 25 4.71 2.51 2.78
C THR A 25 3.50 3.16 3.45
N GLU A 26 3.60 3.49 4.74
CA GLU A 26 2.57 4.28 5.45
C GLU A 26 2.32 5.64 4.77
N VAL A 27 3.39 6.33 4.35
CA VAL A 27 3.30 7.58 3.57
C VAL A 27 2.48 7.42 2.29
N SER A 28 2.51 6.24 1.66
CA SER A 28 1.71 5.98 0.46
C SER A 28 0.20 5.98 0.76
N PHE A 29 -0.19 5.49 1.93
CA PHE A 29 -1.60 5.53 2.37
C PHE A 29 -2.02 6.93 2.81
N GLU A 30 -1.14 7.70 3.43
CA GLU A 30 -1.40 9.10 3.79
C GLU A 30 -1.63 9.96 2.55
N ASP A 31 -0.75 9.85 1.55
CA ASP A 31 -0.89 10.55 0.28
C ASP A 31 -2.20 10.19 -0.42
N MET A 32 -2.53 8.89 -0.47
CA MET A 32 -3.76 8.41 -1.09
C MET A 32 -5.01 8.88 -0.31
N ALA A 33 -4.99 8.82 1.03
CA ALA A 33 -6.08 9.32 1.85
C ALA A 33 -6.35 10.81 1.58
N LYS A 34 -5.28 11.61 1.51
CA LYS A 34 -5.35 13.05 1.23
C LYS A 34 -5.93 13.35 -0.16
N GLU A 35 -5.40 12.73 -1.21
CA GLU A 35 -5.83 13.00 -2.60
C GLU A 35 -7.29 12.58 -2.85
N TRP A 36 -7.75 11.54 -2.16
CA TRP A 36 -9.09 11.00 -2.34
C TRP A 36 -10.11 11.51 -1.30
N GLY A 37 -9.69 12.35 -0.36
CA GLY A 37 -10.57 12.86 0.70
C GLY A 37 -11.10 11.76 1.63
N MET A 38 -10.31 10.72 1.87
CA MET A 38 -10.63 9.58 2.74
C MET A 38 -9.79 9.61 4.01
N THR A 39 -10.17 8.81 5.01
CA THR A 39 -9.28 8.50 6.13
C THR A 39 -8.18 7.51 5.71
N ILE A 40 -7.08 7.50 6.46
CA ILE A 40 -5.99 6.51 6.27
C ILE A 40 -6.53 5.07 6.43
N GLU A 41 -7.45 4.86 7.37
CA GLU A 41 -8.07 3.55 7.64
C GLU A 41 -8.91 3.07 6.46
N GLU A 42 -9.84 3.90 5.96
CA GLU A 42 -10.64 3.58 4.76
C GLU A 42 -9.77 3.29 3.55
N THR A 43 -8.67 4.05 3.40
CA THR A 43 -7.71 3.86 2.32
C THR A 43 -7.05 2.48 2.41
N LYS A 44 -6.58 2.07 3.60
CA LYS A 44 -6.00 0.74 3.84
C LYS A 44 -7.01 -0.37 3.57
N GLU A 45 -8.26 -0.21 4.01
CA GLU A 45 -9.31 -1.18 3.74
C GLU A 45 -9.59 -1.34 2.24
N ASN A 46 -9.70 -0.22 1.52
CA ASN A 46 -10.00 -0.23 0.09
C ASN A 46 -8.87 -0.87 -0.72
N VAL A 47 -7.61 -0.58 -0.39
CA VAL A 47 -6.44 -1.23 -0.98
C VAL A 47 -6.47 -2.74 -0.69
N CYS A 48 -6.77 -3.15 0.56
CA CYS A 48 -6.88 -4.56 0.93
C CYS A 48 -7.99 -5.29 0.15
N LYS A 49 -9.18 -4.68 0.02
CA LYS A 49 -10.31 -5.21 -0.77
C LYS A 49 -9.93 -5.39 -2.24
N LEU A 50 -9.25 -4.41 -2.84
CA LEU A 50 -8.78 -4.48 -4.23
C LEU A 50 -7.81 -5.65 -4.43
N LEU A 51 -6.80 -5.77 -3.56
CA LEU A 51 -5.79 -6.83 -3.66
C LEU A 51 -6.41 -8.22 -3.52
N LYS A 52 -7.30 -8.43 -2.55
CA LYS A 52 -8.02 -9.70 -2.39
C LYS A 52 -8.79 -10.08 -3.65
N LYS A 53 -9.58 -9.15 -4.20
CA LYS A 53 -10.36 -9.36 -5.42
C LYS A 53 -9.46 -9.75 -6.62
N GLN A 54 -8.33 -9.09 -6.78
CA GLN A 54 -7.39 -9.39 -7.87
C GLN A 54 -6.68 -10.73 -7.71
N LEU A 55 -6.38 -11.14 -6.47
CA LEU A 55 -5.74 -12.43 -6.20
C LEU A 55 -6.72 -13.60 -6.34
N GLU A 56 -7.96 -13.45 -5.88
CA GLU A 56 -9.03 -14.44 -6.10
C GLU A 56 -9.28 -14.66 -7.60
N GLN A 57 -9.26 -13.58 -8.40
CA GLN A 57 -9.37 -13.65 -9.87
C GLN A 57 -8.18 -14.34 -10.56
N LYS A 58 -7.01 -14.40 -9.92
CA LYS A 58 -5.82 -15.07 -10.49
C LYS A 58 -5.75 -16.57 -10.17
N ILE A 59 -6.56 -17.05 -9.22
CA ILE A 59 -6.55 -18.44 -8.76
C ILE A 59 -7.61 -19.29 -9.48
N ASN A 60 -8.60 -18.65 -10.11
CA ASN A 60 -9.65 -19.28 -10.91
C ASN A 60 -9.36 -19.19 -12.42
#